data_AF-A0A1B0DGT9-F1
#
_entry.id   AF-A0A1B0DGT9-F1
#
_cell.length_a   1.000
_cell.length_b   1.000
_cell.length_c   1.000
_cell.angle_alpha   90.00
_cell.angle_beta   90.00
_cell.angle_gamma   90.00
#
_symmetry.space_group_name_H-M   'P 1'
#
loop_
_entity.id
_entity.type
_entity.pdbx_description
1 polymer ?
#
loop_
_entity_poly.entity_id
_entity_poly.type
_entity_poly.pdbx_seq_one_letter_code
_entity_poly.pdbx_strand_id
1 'polypeptide(L)'
;MTTLSVENVTFEQKELFVPDTQELKEVLTLGLKKNFEEVSVDFVECPDLSKEPFNLASSGLCGNPTIIEYGGAPFLLPLVQRDKLYDLDEICQKICRFRNISEYLAVGAGAGPYVLCNTNAEGIFNLKRNADGSIVSKSHLALVNAEKNCERRSIPSSETRSALLGNVYLSEGKGGQ
;
A
#
# COMPACT_ATOMS: atom_id res chain seq x y z
N MET A 1 15.20 14.01 10.06
CA MET A 1 14.53 13.25 11.13
C MET A 1 14.72 11.77 10.86
N THR A 2 14.87 10.97 11.91
CA THR A 2 15.07 9.52 11.82
C THR A 2 13.71 8.81 11.81
N THR A 3 13.61 7.68 11.10
CA THR A 3 12.44 6.80 11.13
C THR A 3 12.26 6.18 12.51
N LEU A 4 11.02 5.83 12.85
CA LEU A 4 10.72 4.97 13.99
C LEU A 4 11.33 3.60 13.72
N SER A 5 12.08 3.07 14.69
CA SER A 5 12.57 1.70 14.62
C SER A 5 11.38 0.74 14.66
N VAL A 6 11.28 -0.13 13.66
CA VAL A 6 10.20 -1.13 13.56
C VAL A 6 10.17 -2.12 14.73
N GLU A 7 11.26 -2.21 15.51
CA GLU A 7 11.32 -3.03 16.73
C GLU A 7 10.70 -2.35 17.95
N ASN A 8 10.58 -1.03 17.93
CA ASN A 8 9.96 -0.25 18.99
C ASN A 8 8.47 0.04 18.74
N VAL A 9 7.94 -0.41 17.59
CA VAL A 9 6.52 -0.27 17.26
C VAL A 9 5.78 -1.52 17.71
N THR A 10 4.65 -1.34 18.39
CA THR A 10 3.74 -2.43 18.73
C THR A 10 3.22 -3.08 17.46
N PHE A 11 3.39 -4.40 17.36
CA PHE A 11 2.97 -5.18 16.21
C PHE A 11 1.88 -6.16 16.64
N GLU A 12 0.70 -6.03 16.06
CA GLU A 12 -0.44 -6.92 16.31
C GLU A 12 -0.84 -7.62 15.01
N GLN A 13 -1.19 -8.90 15.12
CA GLN A 13 -1.64 -9.71 13.99
C GLN A 13 -3.03 -10.25 14.27
N LYS A 14 -3.85 -10.29 13.23
CA LYS A 14 -5.16 -10.94 13.25
C LYS A 14 -5.39 -11.66 11.93
N GLU A 15 -5.73 -12.95 12.02
CA GLU A 15 -6.20 -13.70 10.87
C GLU A 15 -7.60 -13.21 10.47
N LEU A 16 -7.76 -12.96 9.17
CA LEU A 16 -9.05 -12.55 8.60
C LEU A 16 -9.81 -13.78 8.11
N PHE A 17 -11.14 -13.71 8.17
CA PHE A 17 -11.99 -14.70 7.51
C PHE A 17 -11.79 -14.59 5.99
N VAL A 18 -11.51 -15.72 5.35
CA VAL A 18 -11.37 -15.83 3.90
C VAL A 18 -12.58 -16.61 3.38
N PRO A 19 -13.65 -15.91 2.94
CA PRO A 19 -14.83 -16.56 2.34
C PRO A 19 -14.49 -17.28 1.04
N ASP A 20 -15.38 -18.19 0.63
CA ASP A 20 -15.25 -18.82 -0.68
C ASP A 20 -15.56 -17.83 -1.82
N THR A 21 -15.02 -18.11 -3.01
CA THR A 21 -15.12 -17.21 -4.16
C THR A 21 -16.56 -17.06 -4.66
N GLN A 22 -17.40 -18.09 -4.50
CA GLN A 22 -18.80 -18.03 -4.89
C GLN A 22 -19.58 -17.12 -3.94
N GLU A 23 -19.39 -17.26 -2.64
CA GLU A 23 -19.95 -16.38 -1.61
C GLU A 23 -19.54 -14.93 -1.86
N LEU A 24 -18.24 -14.67 -2.08
CA LEU A 24 -17.75 -13.32 -2.41
C LEU A 24 -18.41 -12.75 -3.65
N LYS A 25 -18.50 -13.53 -4.73
CA LYS A 25 -19.13 -13.11 -5.99
C LYS A 25 -20.58 -12.70 -5.76
N GLU A 26 -21.34 -13.53 -5.05
CA GLU A 26 -22.76 -13.29 -4.77
C GLU A 26 -22.95 -12.03 -3.91
N VAL A 27 -22.23 -11.93 -2.79
CA VAL A 27 -22.36 -10.80 -1.86
C VAL A 27 -21.95 -9.49 -2.52
N LEU A 28 -20.84 -9.46 -3.25
CA LEU A 28 -20.39 -8.26 -3.97
C LEU A 28 -21.38 -7.86 -5.07
N THR A 29 -21.88 -8.82 -5.86
CA THR A 29 -22.88 -8.55 -6.91
C THR A 29 -24.15 -7.93 -6.32
N LEU A 30 -24.67 -8.53 -5.25
CA LEU A 30 -25.89 -8.05 -4.58
C LEU A 30 -25.69 -6.67 -3.94
N GLY A 31 -24.53 -6.43 -3.32
CA GLY A 31 -24.20 -5.15 -2.71
C GLY A 31 -24.03 -4.02 -3.73
N LEU A 32 -23.30 -4.28 -4.81
CA LEU A 32 -23.02 -3.28 -5.85
C LEU A 32 -24.29 -2.89 -6.63
N LYS A 33 -25.19 -3.84 -6.92
CA LYS A 33 -26.47 -3.57 -7.62
C LYS A 33 -27.41 -2.61 -6.88
N LYS A 34 -27.16 -2.34 -5.60
CA LYS A 34 -27.91 -1.32 -4.84
C LYS A 34 -27.48 0.11 -5.19
N ASN A 35 -26.28 0.28 -5.77
CA ASN A 35 -25.65 1.57 -6.01
C ASN A 35 -25.33 1.82 -7.49
N PHE A 36 -25.27 0.77 -8.31
CA PHE A 36 -24.92 0.83 -9.73
C PHE A 36 -25.99 0.13 -10.58
N GLU A 37 -26.33 0.73 -11.72
CA GLU A 37 -27.33 0.21 -12.67
C GLU A 37 -26.84 -1.09 -13.35
N GLU A 38 -25.59 -1.08 -13.83
CA GLU A 38 -24.94 -2.22 -14.48
C GLU A 38 -23.81 -2.77 -13.60
N VAL A 39 -23.83 -4.08 -13.32
CA VAL A 39 -22.84 -4.75 -12.46
C VAL A 39 -22.51 -6.13 -13.03
N SER A 40 -21.22 -6.40 -13.23
CA SER A 40 -20.66 -7.74 -13.40
C SER A 40 -19.55 -7.96 -12.36
N VAL A 41 -19.55 -9.13 -11.72
CA VAL A 41 -18.51 -9.53 -10.77
C VAL A 41 -18.09 -10.95 -11.14
N ASP A 42 -16.80 -11.12 -11.43
CA ASP A 42 -16.23 -12.38 -11.86
C ASP A 42 -14.84 -12.58 -11.25
N PHE A 43 -14.52 -13.83 -10.94
CA PHE A 43 -13.18 -14.24 -10.51
C PHE A 43 -12.43 -14.71 -11.75
N VAL A 44 -11.44 -13.95 -12.18
CA VAL A 44 -10.70 -14.17 -13.41
C VAL A 44 -9.21 -14.21 -13.12
N GLU A 45 -8.43 -14.77 -14.02
CA GLU A 45 -6.97 -14.64 -13.97
C GLU A 45 -6.57 -13.16 -13.97
N CYS A 46 -5.71 -12.79 -13.02
CA CYS A 46 -5.18 -11.44 -12.89
C CYS A 46 -4.46 -11.05 -14.20
N PRO A 47 -4.87 -9.95 -14.86
CA PRO A 47 -4.14 -9.45 -16.02
C PRO A 47 -2.74 -8.97 -15.58
N ASP A 48 -1.83 -8.79 -16.53
CA ASP A 48 -0.51 -8.24 -16.23
C ASP A 48 -0.62 -6.76 -15.83
N LEU A 49 -0.65 -6.52 -14.51
CA LEU A 49 -0.80 -5.21 -13.91
C LEU A 49 0.47 -4.35 -14.05
N SER A 50 1.58 -4.90 -14.55
CA SER A 50 2.76 -4.09 -14.86
C SER A 50 2.56 -3.20 -16.08
N LYS A 51 1.55 -3.48 -16.90
CA LYS A 51 1.19 -2.78 -18.15
C LYS A 51 0.17 -1.66 -17.90
N GLU A 52 -0.03 -0.83 -18.92
CA GLU A 52 -1.12 0.15 -18.92
C GLU A 52 -2.49 -0.56 -18.81
N PRO A 53 -3.46 0.05 -18.11
CA PRO A 53 -3.39 1.35 -17.46
C PRO A 53 -2.80 1.33 -16.03
N PHE A 54 -2.56 0.14 -15.47
CA PHE A 54 -2.25 -0.03 -14.03
C PHE A 54 -0.83 0.39 -13.66
N ASN A 55 0.15 0.03 -14.49
CA ASN A 55 1.56 0.38 -14.32
C ASN A 55 2.10 0.03 -12.90
N LEU A 56 1.71 -1.11 -12.33
CA LEU A 56 2.22 -1.59 -11.04
C LEU A 56 3.70 -2.00 -11.13
N ALA A 57 4.38 -2.05 -9.98
CA ALA A 57 5.77 -2.51 -9.88
C ALA A 57 5.90 -4.03 -10.06
N SER A 58 4.81 -4.79 -9.88
CA SER A 58 4.69 -6.22 -10.15
C SER A 58 3.57 -6.51 -11.16
N SER A 59 3.55 -7.73 -11.71
CA SER A 59 2.58 -8.14 -12.73
C SER A 59 1.22 -8.59 -12.16
N GLY A 60 1.10 -8.85 -10.86
CA GLY A 60 -0.18 -9.19 -10.25
C GLY A 60 -0.28 -8.80 -8.78
N LEU A 61 -1.34 -9.26 -8.13
CA LEU A 61 -1.65 -8.97 -6.71
C LEU A 61 -1.69 -10.24 -5.84
N CYS A 62 -1.46 -11.42 -6.41
CA CYS A 62 -1.67 -12.70 -5.72
C CYS A 62 -0.45 -13.12 -4.88
N GLY A 63 -0.68 -14.09 -4.00
CA GLY A 63 0.31 -14.70 -3.10
C GLY A 63 0.37 -14.02 -1.74
N ASN A 64 0.07 -14.77 -0.68
CA ASN A 64 0.12 -14.32 0.73
C ASN A 64 -0.46 -12.90 0.98
N PRO A 65 -1.72 -12.63 0.61
CA PRO A 65 -2.33 -11.31 0.81
C PRO A 65 -2.35 -10.92 2.28
N THR A 66 -1.89 -9.71 2.60
CA THR A 66 -1.86 -9.16 3.97
C THR A 66 -2.24 -7.68 3.93
N ILE A 67 -3.14 -7.26 4.82
CA ILE A 67 -3.43 -5.84 5.04
C ILE A 67 -2.50 -5.33 6.14
N ILE A 68 -1.85 -4.21 5.88
CA ILE A 68 -0.99 -3.49 6.81
C ILE A 68 -1.67 -2.17 7.14
N GLU A 69 -1.86 -1.92 8.42
CA GLU A 69 -2.25 -0.62 8.94
C GLU A 69 -1.17 -0.16 9.92
N TYR A 70 -0.71 1.08 9.76
CA TYR A 70 0.21 1.70 10.70
C TYR A 70 -0.21 3.13 10.98
N GLY A 71 0.05 3.57 12.20
CA GLY A 71 -0.27 4.92 12.64
C GLY A 71 -1.78 5.18 12.72
N GLY A 72 -2.20 6.38 12.34
CA GLY A 72 -3.61 6.74 12.23
C GLY A 72 -3.88 8.24 12.24
N ALA A 73 -5.12 8.62 11.96
CA ALA A 73 -5.57 10.01 11.99
C ALA A 73 -5.22 10.77 13.31
N PRO A 74 -5.18 10.14 14.50
CA PRO A 74 -4.75 10.81 15.72
C PRO A 74 -3.29 11.30 15.74
N PHE A 75 -2.44 10.82 14.83
CA PHE A 75 -1.07 11.33 14.66
C PHE A 75 -1.02 12.57 13.75
N LEU A 76 -2.09 12.83 13.00
CA LEU A 76 -2.26 14.03 12.18
C LEU A 76 -3.07 15.12 12.91
N LEU A 77 -4.11 14.73 13.64
CA LEU A 77 -5.11 15.63 14.24
C LEU A 77 -5.21 15.45 15.77
N PRO A 78 -5.49 16.53 16.52
CA PRO A 78 -5.64 17.91 16.06
C PRO A 78 -4.29 18.60 15.82
N LEU A 79 -3.21 18.08 16.40
CA LEU A 79 -1.84 18.57 16.22
C LEU A 79 -0.96 17.43 15.71
N VAL A 80 -0.22 17.72 14.65
CA VAL A 80 0.62 16.73 13.97
C VAL A 80 1.80 16.27 14.84
N GLN A 81 1.97 14.96 14.94
CA GLN A 81 3.10 14.29 15.59
C GLN A 81 4.16 13.95 14.53
N ARG A 82 5.03 14.92 14.21
CA ARG A 82 6.00 14.79 13.10
C ARG A 82 7.04 13.68 13.31
N ASP A 83 7.25 13.24 14.55
CA ASP A 83 8.10 12.09 14.90
C ASP A 83 7.54 10.75 14.42
N LYS A 84 6.27 10.70 13.97
CA LYS A 84 5.66 9.52 13.36
C LYS A 84 6.07 9.38 11.90
N LEU A 85 7.33 9.03 11.70
CA LEU A 85 7.92 8.71 10.40
C LEU A 85 8.22 7.22 10.36
N TYR A 86 7.63 6.51 9.42
CA TYR A 86 7.76 5.07 9.23
C TYR A 86 8.62 4.77 8.01
N ASP A 87 9.20 3.58 7.96
CA ASP A 87 9.79 3.03 6.74
C ASP A 87 8.92 1.85 6.27
N LEU A 88 8.26 2.01 5.13
CA LEU A 88 7.34 1.00 4.61
C LEU A 88 8.09 -0.30 4.27
N ASP A 89 9.33 -0.19 3.78
CA ASP A 89 10.13 -1.36 3.42
C ASP A 89 10.51 -2.15 4.68
N GLU A 90 10.92 -1.47 5.76
CA GLU A 90 11.23 -2.15 7.03
C GLU A 90 10.00 -2.84 7.63
N ILE A 91 8.82 -2.21 7.57
CA ILE A 91 7.55 -2.81 8.01
C ILE A 91 7.24 -4.07 7.19
N CYS A 92 7.28 -3.97 5.86
CA CYS A 92 7.01 -5.10 4.97
C CYS A 92 8.02 -6.24 5.19
N GLN A 93 9.32 -5.94 5.32
CA GLN A 93 10.33 -6.95 5.62
C GLN A 93 10.06 -7.69 6.93
N LYS A 94 9.65 -7.00 8.00
CA LYS A 94 9.30 -7.66 9.27
C LYS A 94 8.14 -8.64 9.09
N ILE A 95 7.10 -8.24 8.36
CA ILE A 95 5.94 -9.10 8.04
C ILE A 95 6.37 -10.31 7.20
N CYS A 96 7.14 -10.07 6.14
CA CYS A 96 7.60 -11.12 5.24
C CYS A 96 8.46 -12.17 5.93
N ARG A 97 9.27 -11.80 6.94
CA ARG A 97 10.01 -12.76 7.76
C ARG A 97 9.08 -13.71 8.52
N PHE A 98 8.00 -13.19 9.13
CA PHE A 98 7.01 -14.03 9.82
C PHE A 98 6.23 -14.93 8.86
N ARG A 99 5.99 -14.46 7.63
CA ARG A 99 5.23 -15.18 6.61
C ARG A 99 6.08 -16.07 5.70
N ASN A 100 7.41 -16.08 5.88
CA ASN A 100 8.37 -16.77 5.01
C ASN A 100 8.24 -16.39 3.52
N ILE A 101 8.15 -15.08 3.26
CA ILE A 101 8.05 -14.48 1.91
C ILE A 101 9.39 -13.83 1.56
N SER A 102 9.94 -14.10 0.39
CA SER A 102 11.24 -13.57 -0.07
C SER A 102 11.13 -12.31 -0.94
N GLU A 103 10.01 -12.12 -1.63
CA GLU A 103 9.72 -10.97 -2.49
C GLU A 103 8.29 -10.47 -2.26
N TYR A 104 8.07 -9.18 -2.42
CA TYR A 104 6.74 -8.62 -2.22
C TYR A 104 6.44 -7.39 -3.07
N LEU A 105 5.15 -7.15 -3.25
CA LEU A 105 4.54 -5.91 -3.69
C LEU A 105 3.76 -5.31 -2.52
N ALA A 106 4.00 -4.04 -2.24
CA ALA A 106 3.26 -3.21 -1.30
C ALA A 106 2.59 -2.06 -2.06
N VAL A 107 1.26 -2.06 -2.11
CA VAL A 107 0.44 -1.00 -2.73
C VAL A 107 -0.54 -0.42 -1.74
N GLY A 108 -0.79 0.89 -1.79
CA GLY A 108 -1.76 1.48 -0.88
C GLY A 108 -1.68 2.98 -0.78
N ALA A 109 -2.25 3.50 0.31
CA ALA A 109 -2.35 4.93 0.57
C ALA A 109 -1.81 5.27 1.97
N GLY A 110 -1.38 6.50 2.14
CA GLY A 110 -0.98 7.04 3.44
C GLY A 110 -0.44 8.46 3.30
N ALA A 111 0.04 9.05 4.39
CA ALA A 111 0.71 10.34 4.26
C ALA A 111 2.11 10.15 3.65
N GLY A 112 2.41 10.92 2.61
CA GLY A 112 3.69 10.91 1.95
C GLY A 112 4.82 11.41 2.89
N PRO A 113 6.09 11.06 2.58
CA PRO A 113 7.22 11.49 3.39
C PRO A 113 7.41 13.01 3.26
N TYR A 114 6.91 13.77 4.22
CA TYR A 114 7.08 15.23 4.24
C TYR A 114 8.56 15.65 4.21
N VAL A 115 9.46 14.78 4.67
CA VAL A 115 10.93 14.96 4.62
C VAL A 115 11.48 14.99 3.19
N LEU A 116 10.77 14.41 2.23
CA LEU A 116 11.14 14.46 0.80
C LEU A 116 10.69 15.78 0.16
N CYS A 117 9.54 16.30 0.55
CA CYS A 117 8.85 17.39 -0.17
C CYS A 117 8.85 18.73 0.56
N ASN A 118 9.25 18.75 1.84
CA ASN A 118 9.10 19.89 2.77
C ASN A 118 7.67 20.46 2.84
N THR A 119 6.68 19.61 2.57
CA THR A 119 5.26 19.93 2.64
C THR A 119 4.46 18.66 2.90
N ASN A 120 3.19 18.80 3.25
CA ASN A 120 2.28 17.67 3.33
C ASN A 120 2.03 17.13 1.93
N ALA A 121 1.96 15.81 1.81
CA ALA A 121 1.65 15.13 0.57
C ALA A 121 0.86 13.86 0.86
N GLU A 122 -0.01 13.49 -0.07
CA GLU A 122 -0.68 12.19 -0.09
C GLU A 122 0.24 11.19 -0.79
N GLY A 123 0.51 10.05 -0.16
CA GLY A 123 1.33 8.97 -0.69
C GLY A 123 0.46 7.93 -1.40
N ILE A 124 0.86 7.60 -2.64
CA ILE A 124 0.31 6.52 -3.46
C ILE A 124 1.41 5.47 -3.61
N PHE A 125 1.42 4.48 -2.72
CA PHE A 125 2.50 3.51 -2.63
C PHE A 125 2.33 2.40 -3.67
N ASN A 126 3.44 2.06 -4.30
CA ASN A 126 3.60 1.02 -5.31
C ASN A 126 5.07 0.58 -5.30
N LEU A 127 5.41 -0.19 -4.28
CA LEU A 127 6.77 -0.58 -3.92
C LEU A 127 6.92 -2.09 -4.09
N LYS A 128 7.92 -2.53 -4.86
CA LYS A 128 8.32 -3.93 -4.97
C LYS A 128 9.70 -4.13 -4.36
N ARG A 129 9.87 -5.19 -3.57
CA ARG A 129 11.18 -5.71 -3.18
C ARG A 129 11.38 -7.10 -3.77
N ASN A 130 12.45 -7.26 -4.54
CA ASN A 130 12.83 -8.55 -5.12
C ASN A 130 13.59 -9.41 -4.09
N ALA A 131 13.71 -10.71 -4.37
CA ALA A 131 14.40 -11.66 -3.49
C ALA A 131 15.90 -11.34 -3.26
N ASP A 132 16.54 -10.63 -4.19
CA ASP A 132 17.93 -10.15 -4.06
C ASP A 132 18.05 -8.88 -3.19
N GLY A 133 16.92 -8.37 -2.67
CA GLY A 133 16.83 -7.17 -1.86
C GLY A 133 16.74 -5.87 -2.66
N SER A 134 16.79 -5.92 -3.99
CA SER A 134 16.61 -4.73 -4.83
C SER A 134 15.18 -4.20 -4.77
N ILE A 135 15.04 -2.88 -4.80
CA ILE A 135 13.77 -2.18 -4.70
C ILE A 135 13.41 -1.52 -6.03
N VAL A 136 12.18 -1.76 -6.47
CA VAL A 136 11.54 -1.06 -7.60
C VAL A 136 10.34 -0.30 -7.06
N SER A 137 10.36 1.02 -7.16
CA SER A 137 9.23 1.86 -6.75
C SER A 137 8.65 2.56 -7.97
N LYS A 138 7.33 2.42 -8.14
CA LYS A 138 6.51 3.25 -9.02
C LYS A 138 5.53 4.08 -8.19
N SER A 139 5.92 4.40 -6.95
CA SER A 139 5.12 5.17 -6.01
C SER A 139 5.06 6.64 -6.43
N HIS A 140 3.95 7.28 -6.10
CA HIS A 140 3.73 8.69 -6.37
C HIS A 140 3.35 9.42 -5.10
N LEU A 141 3.47 10.73 -5.15
CA LEU A 141 2.89 11.63 -4.18
C LEU A 141 2.04 12.67 -4.89
N ALA A 142 0.99 13.13 -4.22
CA ALA A 142 0.21 14.29 -4.63
C ALA A 142 0.33 15.38 -3.56
N LEU A 143 0.63 16.61 -3.97
CA LEU A 143 0.76 17.76 -3.07
C LEU A 143 0.09 19.00 -3.65
N VAL A 144 -0.14 19.99 -2.80
CA VAL A 144 -0.64 21.30 -3.23
C VAL A 144 0.56 22.19 -3.55
N ASN A 145 0.64 22.67 -4.79
CA ASN A 145 1.72 23.56 -5.22
C ASN A 145 1.46 25.02 -4.81
N ALA A 146 2.38 25.93 -5.15
CA ALA A 146 2.28 27.35 -4.80
C ALA A 146 1.02 28.02 -5.39
N GLU A 147 0.56 27.58 -6.57
CA GLU A 147 -0.65 28.06 -7.25
C GLU A 147 -1.94 27.39 -6.73
N LYS A 148 -1.87 26.59 -5.66
CA LYS A 148 -2.99 25.84 -5.08
C LYS A 148 -3.57 24.75 -5.99
N ASN A 149 -2.77 24.25 -6.94
CA ASN A 149 -3.12 23.12 -7.79
C ASN A 149 -2.58 21.81 -7.22
N CYS A 150 -3.20 20.70 -7.63
CA CYS A 150 -2.67 19.36 -7.37
C CYS A 150 -1.46 19.12 -8.28
N GLU A 151 -0.32 18.84 -7.67
CA GLU A 151 0.90 18.44 -8.35
C GLU A 151 1.24 17.00 -7.96
N ARG A 152 1.42 16.15 -8.99
CA ARG A 152 1.86 14.77 -8.81
C ARG A 152 3.34 14.65 -9.09
N ARG A 153 4.08 14.00 -8.18
CA ARG A 153 5.50 13.66 -8.37
C ARG A 153 5.74 12.18 -8.14
N SER A 154 6.80 11.64 -8.73
CA SER A 154 7.26 10.29 -8.43
C SER A 154 8.08 10.29 -7.13
N ILE A 155 7.93 9.23 -6.33
CA ILE A 155 8.79 8.98 -5.17
C ILE A 155 9.99 8.15 -5.65
N PRO A 156 11.25 8.59 -5.40
CA PRO A 156 12.43 7.82 -5.76
C PRO A 156 12.44 6.43 -5.11
N SER A 157 13.02 5.42 -5.77
CA SER A 157 13.11 4.07 -5.19
C SER A 157 13.95 3.97 -3.91
N SER A 158 14.82 4.95 -3.66
CA SER A 158 15.58 5.09 -2.42
C SER A 158 14.79 5.69 -1.26
N GLU A 159 13.53 6.10 -1.49
CA GLU A 159 12.65 6.67 -0.49
C GLU A 159 11.46 5.73 -0.25
N THR A 160 11.53 5.01 0.86
CA THR A 160 10.51 4.04 1.30
C THR A 160 9.71 4.55 2.49
N ARG A 161 9.99 5.77 2.96
CA ARG A 161 9.35 6.31 4.15
C ARG A 161 7.95 6.81 3.86
N SER A 162 7.12 6.74 4.89
CA SER A 162 5.81 7.36 4.96
C SER A 162 5.62 8.03 6.31
N ALA A 163 4.66 8.95 6.41
CA ALA A 163 4.43 9.69 7.64
C ALA A 163 3.04 9.42 8.19
N LEU A 164 2.90 9.52 9.52
CA LEU A 164 1.67 9.61 10.30
C LEU A 164 0.74 8.39 10.26
N LEU A 165 0.38 7.91 9.07
CA LEU A 165 -0.58 6.85 8.86
C LEU A 165 -0.44 6.23 7.46
N GLY A 166 -0.85 4.98 7.34
CA GLY A 166 -1.07 4.37 6.04
C GLY A 166 -1.77 3.02 6.11
N ASN A 167 -2.42 2.70 5.00
CA ASN A 167 -3.17 1.48 4.77
C ASN A 167 -2.65 0.85 3.48
N VAL A 168 -1.99 -0.31 3.60
CA VAL A 168 -1.22 -0.93 2.53
C VAL A 168 -1.65 -2.38 2.37
N TYR A 169 -1.86 -2.79 1.13
CA TYR A 169 -1.99 -4.18 0.73
C TYR A 169 -0.60 -4.73 0.35
N LEU A 170 -0.21 -5.82 1.00
CA LEU A 170 1.01 -6.57 0.75
C LEU A 170 0.67 -7.92 0.12
N SER A 171 1.43 -8.31 -0.90
CA SER A 171 1.39 -9.66 -1.47
C SER A 171 2.74 -10.03 -2.11
N GLU A 172 2.86 -11.23 -2.66
CA GLU A 172 4.02 -11.63 -3.47
C GLU A 172 4.03 -10.99 -4.87
N GLY A 173 2.94 -10.30 -5.25
CA GLY A 173 2.83 -9.61 -6.55
C GLY A 173 2.73 -10.55 -7.75
N LYS A 174 2.28 -11.79 -7.54
CA LYS A 174 2.18 -12.83 -8.57
C LYS A 174 0.87 -12.72 -9.36
N GLY A 175 0.86 -13.30 -10.56
CA GLY A 175 -0.39 -13.61 -11.26
C GLY A 175 -1.16 -14.73 -10.57
N GLY A 176 -2.39 -14.97 -11.01
CA GLY A 176 -3.31 -15.96 -10.46
C GLY A 176 -4.74 -15.43 -10.41
N GLN A 177 -5.65 -16.24 -9.88
CA GLN A 177 -7.05 -15.89 -9.62
C GLN A 177 -7.24 -15.36 -8.19
#